data_AF-A0A3D0PDV5-F1
#
_entry.id   AF-A0A3D0PDV5-F1
#
_cell.length_a   1.000
_cell.length_b   1.000
_cell.length_c   1.000
_cell.angle_alpha   90.00
_cell.angle_beta   90.00
_cell.angle_gamma   90.00
#
_symmetry.space_group_name_H-M   'P 1'
#
loop_
_entity.id
_entity.type
_entity.pdbx_description
1 polymer ?
#
loop_
_entity_poly.entity_id
_entity_poly.type
_entity_poly.pdbx_seq_one_letter_code
_entity_poly.pdbx_strand_id
1 'polypeptide(L)'
;MGPGAFLCVDLLLAPMESTNRLVPASAMGMLWLQTHFDDEHWDELSRGLVALSPSCSESLIADALEAGLKVNRIPSFAQAALPQIEQRQQQS
;
A
#
# COMPACT_ATOMS: atom_id res chain seq x y z
N MET A 1 -7.41 -24.71 -14.30
CA MET A 1 -7.09 -23.70 -13.26
C MET A 1 -8.00 -22.51 -13.51
N GLY A 2 -8.89 -22.18 -12.57
CA GLY A 2 -9.94 -21.19 -12.78
C GLY A 2 -9.42 -19.75 -12.84
N PRO A 3 -10.12 -18.82 -13.52
CA PRO A 3 -9.75 -17.42 -13.55
C PRO A 3 -10.09 -16.78 -12.20
N GLY A 4 -9.13 -16.03 -11.65
CA GLY A 4 -9.33 -15.26 -10.42
C GLY A 4 -8.94 -16.01 -9.16
N ALA A 5 -7.64 -16.22 -8.98
CA ALA A 5 -7.10 -16.15 -7.63
C ALA A 5 -7.37 -14.71 -7.15
N PHE A 6 -8.53 -14.47 -6.55
CA PHE A 6 -8.74 -13.28 -5.75
C PHE A 6 -7.66 -13.33 -4.67
N LEU A 7 -6.59 -12.57 -4.86
CA LEU A 7 -5.61 -12.35 -3.82
C LEU A 7 -6.44 -11.78 -2.66
N CYS A 8 -6.67 -12.61 -1.64
CA CYS A 8 -7.31 -12.20 -0.39
C CYS A 8 -6.32 -11.24 0.27
N VAL A 9 -6.39 -9.96 -0.08
CA VAL A 9 -5.51 -8.90 0.43
C VAL A 9 -5.99 -8.51 1.82
N ASP A 10 -5.05 -8.33 2.75
CA ASP A 10 -5.33 -7.91 4.12
C ASP A 10 -5.17 -6.39 4.27
N LEU A 11 -4.13 -5.82 3.66
CA LEU A 11 -3.85 -4.39 3.69
C LEU A 11 -3.58 -3.84 2.29
N LEU A 12 -4.10 -2.66 2.01
CA LEU A 12 -3.82 -1.90 0.80
C LEU A 12 -3.11 -0.59 1.16
N LEU A 13 -2.03 -0.30 0.44
CA LEU A 13 -1.32 0.97 0.52
C LEU A 13 -1.55 1.76 -0.76
N ALA A 14 -2.23 2.89 -0.65
CA ALA A 14 -2.55 3.77 -1.77
C ALA A 14 -1.74 5.08 -1.69
N PRO A 15 -0.94 5.42 -2.71
CA PRO A 15 -0.17 6.65 -2.70
C PRO A 15 -1.08 7.87 -2.83
N MET A 16 -0.81 8.89 -2.03
CA MET A 16 -1.35 10.24 -2.17
C MET A 16 -0.22 11.20 -2.56
N GLU A 17 -0.47 12.52 -2.60
CA GLU A 17 0.52 13.49 -3.06
C GLU A 17 1.83 13.48 -2.25
N SER A 18 1.76 13.31 -0.93
CA SER A 18 2.91 13.35 -0.02
C SER A 18 2.89 12.29 1.08
N THR A 19 1.84 11.46 1.11
CA THR A 19 1.58 10.44 2.13
C THR A 19 1.08 9.17 1.47
N ASN A 20 1.06 8.07 2.23
CA ASN A 20 0.47 6.83 1.81
C ASN A 20 -0.76 6.55 2.67
N ARG A 21 -1.90 6.38 2.03
CA ARG A 21 -3.14 6.00 2.67
C ARG A 21 -3.16 4.50 2.92
N LEU A 22 -3.51 4.13 4.15
CA LEU A 22 -3.62 2.74 4.58
C LEU A 22 -5.09 2.32 4.62
N VAL A 23 -5.41 1.18 4.01
CA VAL A 23 -6.77 0.66 3.94
C VAL A 23 -6.79 -0.82 4.34
N PRO A 24 -7.53 -1.20 5.40
CA PRO A 24 -7.78 -2.60 5.70
C PRO A 24 -8.72 -3.20 4.65
N ALA A 25 -8.31 -4.33 4.06
CA ALA A 25 -9.08 -5.05 3.05
C ALA A 25 -9.65 -6.38 3.58
N SER A 26 -9.27 -6.78 4.80
CA SER A 26 -9.79 -7.96 5.49
C SER A 26 -9.94 -7.71 6.99
N ALA A 27 -10.70 -8.58 7.66
CA ALA A 27 -10.78 -8.58 9.13
C ALA A 27 -9.42 -8.85 9.78
N MET A 28 -8.56 -9.65 9.13
CA MET A 28 -7.20 -9.91 9.61
C MET A 28 -6.33 -8.64 9.53
N GLY A 29 -6.41 -7.91 8.42
CA GLY A 29 -5.75 -6.62 8.27
C GLY A 29 -6.21 -5.62 9.32
N MET A 30 -7.52 -5.51 9.56
CA MET A 30 -8.05 -4.64 10.61
C MET A 30 -7.56 -5.03 12.01
N LEU A 31 -7.61 -6.32 12.35
CA LEU A 31 -7.16 -6.80 13.66
C LEU A 31 -5.68 -6.53 13.89
N TRP A 32 -4.84 -6.74 12.86
CA TRP A 32 -3.42 -6.43 12.95
C TRP A 32 -3.19 -4.92 13.17
N LEU A 33 -3.90 -4.05 12.45
CA LEU A 33 -3.79 -2.60 12.65
C LEU A 33 -4.16 -2.18 14.08
N GLN A 34 -5.17 -2.79 14.68
CA GLN A 34 -5.56 -2.48 16.07
C GLN A 34 -4.46 -2.80 17.10
N THR A 35 -3.46 -3.62 16.76
CA THR A 35 -2.30 -3.87 17.65
C THR A 35 -1.22 -2.79 17.56
N HIS A 36 -1.29 -1.93 16.55
CA HIS A 36 -0.28 -0.91 16.23
C HIS A 36 -0.79 0.52 16.42
N PHE A 37 -2.10 0.71 16.57
CA PHE A 37 -2.76 2.00 16.73
C PHE A 37 -3.70 1.99 17.93
N ASP A 38 -3.71 3.11 18.65
CA ASP A 38 -4.66 3.35 19.74
C ASP A 38 -6.11 3.34 19.24
N ASP A 39 -7.04 3.02 20.13
CA ASP A 39 -8.47 2.86 19.86
C ASP A 39 -9.14 4.10 19.28
N GLU A 40 -8.64 5.28 19.63
CA GLU A 40 -9.06 6.56 19.04
C GLU A 40 -8.94 6.61 17.51
N HIS A 41 -8.04 5.83 16.91
CA HIS A 41 -7.81 5.80 15.47
C HIS A 41 -8.60 4.69 14.74
N TRP A 42 -9.32 3.82 15.46
CA TRP A 42 -9.92 2.63 14.85
C TRP A 42 -11.05 2.98 13.86
N ASP A 43 -11.82 4.05 14.09
CA ASP A 43 -12.83 4.50 13.12
C ASP A 43 -12.16 4.93 11.81
N GLU A 44 -11.10 5.74 11.91
CA GLU A 44 -10.35 6.22 10.74
C GLU A 44 -9.65 5.09 9.98
N LEU A 45 -9.08 4.11 10.70
CA LEU A 45 -8.51 2.90 10.12
C LEU A 45 -9.57 2.11 9.34
N SER A 46 -10.73 1.86 9.96
CA SER A 46 -11.82 1.09 9.33
C SER A 46 -12.35 1.75 8.05
N ARG A 47 -12.25 3.08 7.98
CA ARG A 47 -12.68 3.89 6.83
C ARG A 47 -11.57 4.14 5.81
N GLY A 48 -10.35 3.64 6.07
CA GLY A 48 -9.19 3.85 5.20
C GLY A 48 -8.80 5.32 5.07
N LEU A 49 -8.90 6.08 6.16
CA LEU A 49 -8.61 7.52 6.20
C LEU A 49 -7.23 7.85 6.78
N VAL A 50 -6.55 6.86 7.34
CA VAL A 50 -5.22 7.05 7.93
C VAL A 50 -4.20 7.28 6.82
N ALA A 51 -3.51 8.41 6.90
CA ALA A 51 -2.43 8.81 6.01
C ALA A 51 -1.10 8.76 6.77
N LEU A 52 -0.17 7.95 6.28
CA LEU A 52 1.15 7.77 6.87
C LEU A 52 2.21 8.47 6.03
N SER A 53 3.28 8.93 6.67
CA SER A 53 4.47 9.37 5.94
C SER A 53 5.08 8.20 5.16
N PRO A 54 5.82 8.46 4.06
CA PRO A 54 6.45 7.39 3.28
C PRO A 54 7.32 6.45 4.13
N SER A 55 8.16 7.00 5.00
CA SER A 55 9.02 6.21 5.89
C SER A 55 8.24 5.35 6.87
N CYS A 56 7.22 5.92 7.52
CA CYS A 56 6.37 5.18 8.46
C CYS A 56 5.61 4.05 7.74
N SER A 57 5.08 4.32 6.55
CA SER A 57 4.36 3.32 5.77
C SER A 57 5.25 2.14 5.34
N GLU A 58 6.50 2.39 4.97
CA GLU A 58 7.43 1.30 4.60
C GLU A 58 7.77 0.41 5.79
N SER A 59 8.05 1.01 6.96
CA SER A 59 8.28 0.24 8.20
C SER A 59 7.06 -0.57 8.61
N LEU A 60 5.87 0.03 8.56
CA LEU A 60 4.62 -0.64 8.91
C LEU A 60 4.31 -1.81 7.96
N ILE A 61 4.51 -1.62 6.65
CA ILE A 61 4.29 -2.70 5.69
C ILE A 61 5.32 -3.82 5.84
N ALA A 62 6.57 -3.51 6.16
CA ALA A 62 7.57 -4.54 6.43
C ALA A 62 7.13 -5.43 7.61
N ASP A 63 6.68 -4.84 8.71
CA ASP A 63 6.17 -5.58 9.87
C ASP A 63 4.94 -6.43 9.51
N ALA A 64 3.99 -5.87 8.75
CA ALA A 64 2.81 -6.61 8.30
C ALA A 64 3.18 -7.84 7.45
N LEU A 65 4.16 -7.70 6.57
CA LEU A 65 4.65 -8.81 5.73
C LEU A 65 5.35 -9.88 6.57
N GLU A 66 6.15 -9.48 7.56
CA GLU A 66 6.80 -10.39 8.50
C GLU A 66 5.78 -11.14 9.38
N ALA A 67 4.67 -10.49 9.74
CA ALA A 67 3.53 -11.10 10.41
C ALA A 67 2.68 -12.01 9.49
N GLY A 68 3.00 -12.08 8.19
CA GLY A 68 2.34 -12.96 7.22
C GLY A 68 1.08 -12.37 6.57
N LEU A 69 0.81 -11.07 6.71
CA LEU A 69 -0.29 -10.41 6.04
C LEU A 69 -0.02 -10.25 4.54
N LYS A 70 -1.08 -10.29 3.75
CA LYS A 70 -1.02 -10.04 2.31
C LYS A 70 -1.22 -8.55 2.05
N VAL A 71 -0.16 -7.87 1.64
CA VAL A 71 -0.18 -6.43 1.35
C VAL A 71 -0.21 -6.17 -0.15
N ASN A 72 -1.09 -5.29 -0.61
CA ASN A 72 -1.09 -4.79 -1.99
C ASN A 72 -0.74 -3.29 -2.03
N ARG A 73 0.27 -2.92 -2.81
CA ARG A 73 0.70 -1.53 -2.99
C ARG A 73 0.20 -1.04 -4.35
N ILE A 74 -0.63 0.01 -4.35
CA ILE A 74 -1.07 0.63 -5.60
C ILE A 74 0.10 1.48 -6.13
N PRO A 75 0.57 1.28 -7.37
CA PRO A 75 1.60 2.14 -7.93
C PRO A 75 1.06 3.56 -8.12
N SER A 76 1.87 4.56 -7.78
CA SER A 76 1.53 5.95 -8.11
C SER A 76 1.61 6.14 -9.62
N PHE A 77 0.60 6.78 -10.20
CA PHE A 77 0.60 7.10 -11.63
C PHE A 77 1.79 7.99 -12.05
N ALA A 78 2.36 8.76 -11.12
CA ALA A 78 3.56 9.56 -11.36
C ALA A 78 4.81 8.71 -11.65
N GLN A 79 4.82 7.44 -11.24
CA GLN A 79 5.96 6.53 -11.37
C GLN A 79 5.82 5.52 -12.52
N ALA A 80 4.63 5.45 -13.14
CA ALA A 80 4.35 4.57 -14.28
C ALA A 80 4.77 5.16 -15.64
N ALA A 81 5.25 6.41 -15.68
CA ALA A 81 5.81 7.03 -16.88
C ALA A 81 7.26 6.56 -17.09
N LEU A 82 7.43 5.53 -17.92
CA LEU A 82 8.72 4.98 -18.37
C LEU A 82 9.64 6.05 -18.99
N PRO A 83 10.96 6.03 -18.69
CA PRO A 83 11.97 6.82 -19.39
C PRO A 83 12.40 6.11 -20.68
N GLN A 84 12.03 6.63 -21.87
CA GLN A 84 12.46 6.01 -23.14
C GLN A 84 12.23 6.86 -24.40
N ILE A 85 12.82 8.07 -24.53
CA ILE A 85 12.88 8.75 -25.85
C ILE A 85 14.27 9.30 -26.25
N GLU A 86 15.26 9.43 -25.35
CA GLU A 86 16.46 10.24 -25.64
C GLU A 86 17.72 9.52 -26.17
N GLN A 87 17.63 8.33 -26.80
CA GLN A 87 18.80 7.64 -27.38
C GLN A 87 18.77 7.43 -28.91
N ARG A 88 17.92 8.16 -29.65
CA ARG A 88 17.80 8.03 -31.11
C ARG A 88 18.57 9.07 -31.95
N GLN A 89 19.35 10.00 -31.35
CA GLN A 89 19.97 11.10 -32.10
C GLN A 89 21.52 11.18 -32.12
N GLN A 90 22.27 10.16 -31.69
CA GLN A 90 23.75 10.22 -31.73
C GLN A 90 24.44 9.16 -32.59
N GLN A 91 23.71 8.53 -33.51
CA GLN A 91 24.29 7.74 -34.59
C GLN A 91 23.71 8.18 -35.93
N SER A 92 24.22 9.28 -36.46
CA SER A 92 24.24 9.60 -37.90
C SER A 92 25.42 10.51 -38.19
#